data_AF-A0A5E8GYI8-F1
#
_entry.id   AF-A0A5E8GYI8-F1
#
_cell.length_a   1.000
_cell.length_b   1.000
_cell.length_c   1.000
_cell.angle_alpha   90.00
_cell.angle_beta   90.00
_cell.angle_gamma   90.00
#
_symmetry.space_group_name_H-M   'P 1'
#
loop_
_entity.id
_entity.type
_entity.pdbx_description
1 polymer ?
#
loop_
_entity_poly.entity_id
_entity_poly.type
_entity_poly.pdbx_seq_one_letter_code
_entity_poly.pdbx_strand_id
1 'polypeptide(L)'
;MLVGSGPLLYLIAAQMVRAGTPPLAMIETQTHGDRLRGMRHIGGALRGWSYLLKGMKMLSEIGRARVPRYTGATGIAIEGTCKAEAVTFTSQGRTRRIDCETVFLHHGVVPNTQAARALGVSHSWNAAQGCFVPAVDDWGHSDVPGIYIAGDGAGIGGARAAEFTGRLAVLKIAEETDRLAQPECDKRAAPLRAALSRELAARPFLDAAYPPCAEALAPKDSTTICRCEEVIAGQIREYAKLGCLGPNQTKAFGRPGMGPCQGRYCGLTVTALLAEANGQMPAETGYYRIRPPLKPVTLGELAAMEPTAHDAAE
;
A
#
# COMPACT_ATOMS: atom_id res chain seq x y z
N MET A 1 6.03 4.17 20.12
CA MET A 1 4.58 4.43 20.00
C MET A 1 4.09 3.96 18.63
N LEU A 2 2.84 3.50 18.53
CA LEU A 2 2.24 3.04 17.26
C LEU A 2 1.15 4.04 16.82
N VAL A 3 1.17 4.48 15.56
CA VAL A 3 0.27 5.53 15.06
C VAL A 3 -0.25 5.20 13.66
N GLY A 4 -1.55 5.38 13.45
CA GLY A 4 -2.18 5.30 12.14
C GLY A 4 -3.44 4.42 12.10
N SER A 5 -3.62 3.65 11.04
CA SER A 5 -4.82 2.82 10.79
C SER A 5 -4.44 1.47 10.24
N GLY A 6 -5.26 0.46 10.49
CA GLY A 6 -5.14 -0.84 9.84
C GLY A 6 -4.84 -2.00 10.79
N PRO A 7 -5.16 -3.23 10.36
CA PRO A 7 -4.99 -4.42 11.18
C PRO A 7 -3.52 -4.77 11.47
N LEU A 8 -2.57 -4.31 10.63
CA LEU A 8 -1.13 -4.52 10.88
C LEU A 8 -0.64 -3.80 12.12
N LEU A 9 -1.28 -2.68 12.51
CA LEU A 9 -0.96 -1.97 13.74
C LEU A 9 -1.21 -2.87 14.97
N TYR A 10 -2.30 -3.64 14.95
CA TYR A 10 -2.62 -4.61 16.01
C TYR A 10 -1.68 -5.81 16.00
N LEU A 11 -1.25 -6.26 14.82
CA LEU A 11 -0.30 -7.36 14.71
C LEU A 11 1.02 -7.01 15.39
N ILE A 12 1.59 -5.84 15.06
CA ILE A 12 2.84 -5.36 15.67
C ILE A 12 2.65 -5.14 17.17
N ALA A 13 1.55 -4.50 17.60
CA ALA A 13 1.28 -4.30 19.02
C ALA A 13 1.23 -5.62 19.81
N ALA A 14 0.54 -6.64 19.28
CA ALA A 14 0.46 -7.95 19.92
C ALA A 14 1.82 -8.66 19.95
N GLN A 15 2.63 -8.55 18.89
CA GLN A 15 3.99 -9.10 18.86
C GLN A 15 4.90 -8.42 19.88
N MET A 16 4.82 -7.10 20.01
CA MET A 16 5.52 -6.32 21.02
C MET A 16 5.13 -6.73 22.45
N VAL A 17 3.82 -6.93 22.70
CA VAL A 17 3.31 -7.44 23.98
C VAL A 17 3.90 -8.83 24.29
N ARG A 18 3.89 -9.75 23.31
CA ARG A 18 4.45 -11.11 23.47
C ARG A 18 5.96 -11.10 23.69
N ALA A 19 6.66 -10.12 23.12
CA ALA A 19 8.10 -9.92 23.34
C ALA A 19 8.43 -9.29 24.71
N GLY A 20 7.42 -8.95 25.53
CA GLY A 20 7.62 -8.31 26.83
C GLY A 20 7.87 -6.81 26.77
N THR A 21 7.80 -6.20 25.59
CA THR A 21 8.03 -4.77 25.37
C THR A 21 6.80 -4.11 24.73
N PRO A 22 5.66 -4.01 25.45
CA PRO A 22 4.43 -3.45 24.90
C PRO A 22 4.63 -2.00 24.41
N PRO A 23 3.92 -1.57 23.36
CA PRO A 23 4.02 -0.19 22.90
C PRO A 23 3.49 0.79 23.95
N LEU A 24 4.11 1.98 24.03
CA LEU A 24 3.71 3.05 24.95
C LEU A 24 2.23 3.44 24.82
N ALA A 25 1.74 3.54 23.58
CA ALA A 25 0.35 3.77 23.24
C ALA A 25 0.08 3.40 21.78
N MET A 26 -1.19 3.23 21.45
CA MET A 26 -1.70 3.16 20.08
C MET A 26 -2.57 4.39 19.79
N ILE A 27 -2.18 5.17 18.78
CA ILE A 27 -2.94 6.32 18.27
C ILE A 27 -3.56 5.89 16.94
N GLU A 28 -4.87 5.67 16.96
CA GLU A 28 -5.63 5.04 15.90
C GLU A 28 -6.50 6.07 15.18
N THR A 29 -6.36 6.19 13.85
CA THR A 29 -7.06 7.23 13.07
C THR A 29 -8.46 6.82 12.64
N GLN A 30 -8.78 5.52 12.65
CA GLN A 30 -10.12 5.07 12.28
C GLN A 30 -11.17 5.52 13.31
N THR A 31 -12.32 5.92 12.80
CA THR A 31 -13.46 6.46 13.54
C THR A 31 -14.56 5.42 13.76
N HIS A 32 -15.53 5.75 14.61
CA HIS A 32 -16.75 4.95 14.75
C HIS A 32 -17.55 4.86 13.44
N GLY A 33 -17.55 5.95 12.66
CA GLY A 33 -18.20 5.98 11.35
C GLY A 33 -17.56 5.00 10.36
N ASP A 34 -16.23 4.89 10.35
CA ASP A 34 -15.50 3.94 9.50
C ASP A 34 -15.88 2.50 9.86
N ARG A 35 -15.91 2.19 11.16
CA ARG A 35 -16.33 0.88 11.63
C ARG A 35 -17.78 0.55 11.20
N LEU A 36 -18.68 1.52 11.29
CA LEU A 36 -20.08 1.35 10.84
C LEU A 36 -20.16 1.11 9.32
N ARG A 37 -19.34 1.81 8.52
CA ARG A 37 -19.23 1.53 7.07
C ARG A 37 -18.72 0.12 6.83
N GLY A 38 -17.72 -0.33 7.59
CA GLY A 38 -17.23 -1.71 7.57
C GLY A 38 -18.34 -2.73 7.80
N MET A 39 -19.24 -2.48 8.76
CA MET A 39 -20.37 -3.39 9.07
C MET A 39 -21.30 -3.66 7.88
N ARG A 40 -21.33 -2.79 6.85
CA ARG A 40 -22.07 -3.06 5.60
C ARG A 40 -21.54 -4.30 4.85
N HIS A 41 -20.29 -4.69 5.13
CA HIS A 41 -19.63 -5.86 4.55
C HIS A 41 -19.55 -7.05 5.51
N ILE A 42 -20.36 -7.06 6.59
CA ILE A 42 -20.32 -8.11 7.62
C ILE A 42 -20.56 -9.52 7.03
N GLY A 43 -21.39 -9.64 5.98
CA GLY A 43 -21.64 -10.93 5.33
C GLY A 43 -20.38 -11.60 4.77
N GLY A 44 -19.51 -10.83 4.12
CA GLY A 44 -18.19 -11.30 3.68
C GLY A 44 -17.25 -11.56 4.86
N ALA A 45 -17.29 -10.71 5.89
CA ALA A 45 -16.50 -10.85 7.10
C ALA A 45 -16.83 -12.15 7.87
N LEU A 46 -18.10 -12.59 7.89
CA LEU A 46 -18.52 -13.86 8.47
C LEU A 46 -17.96 -15.07 7.70
N ARG A 47 -17.86 -15.00 6.37
CA ARG A 47 -17.18 -16.06 5.57
C ARG A 47 -15.68 -16.11 5.88
N GLY A 48 -15.08 -14.97 6.22
CA GLY A 48 -13.71 -14.82 6.69
C GLY A 48 -13.53 -14.86 8.22
N TRP A 49 -14.46 -15.43 9.00
CA TRP A 49 -14.50 -15.32 10.46
C TRP A 49 -13.19 -15.65 11.20
N SER A 50 -12.39 -16.58 10.67
CA SER A 50 -11.09 -16.94 11.24
C SER A 50 -10.12 -15.73 11.33
N TYR A 51 -10.18 -14.81 10.36
CA TYR A 51 -9.43 -13.56 10.39
C TYR A 51 -9.93 -12.62 11.48
N LEU A 52 -11.25 -12.52 11.64
CA LEU A 52 -11.85 -11.69 12.68
C LEU A 52 -11.48 -12.19 14.07
N LEU A 53 -11.49 -13.51 14.27
CA LEU A 53 -11.03 -14.12 15.53
C LEU A 53 -9.57 -13.83 15.82
N LYS A 54 -8.70 -13.91 14.81
CA LYS A 54 -7.29 -13.52 14.95
C LYS A 54 -7.19 -12.06 15.38
N GLY A 55 -7.97 -11.17 14.77
CA GLY A 55 -8.09 -9.76 15.17
C GLY A 55 -8.53 -9.57 16.62
N MET A 56 -9.62 -10.24 17.02
CA MET A 56 -10.14 -10.16 18.40
C MET A 56 -9.15 -10.71 19.43
N LYS A 57 -8.43 -11.79 19.12
CA LYS A 57 -7.37 -12.33 19.96
C LYS A 57 -6.26 -11.29 20.17
N MET A 58 -5.78 -10.65 19.11
CA MET A 58 -4.77 -9.59 19.21
C MET A 58 -5.27 -8.41 20.05
N LEU A 59 -6.50 -7.95 19.84
CA LEU A 59 -7.10 -6.88 20.64
C LEU A 59 -7.22 -7.24 22.13
N SER A 60 -7.57 -8.50 22.43
CA SER A 60 -7.61 -9.01 23.82
C SER A 60 -6.22 -9.03 24.46
N GLU A 61 -5.19 -9.50 23.75
CA GLU A 61 -3.80 -9.50 24.22
C GLU A 61 -3.32 -8.08 24.53
N ILE A 62 -3.56 -7.13 23.62
CA ILE A 62 -3.22 -5.70 23.78
C ILE A 62 -3.96 -5.11 24.99
N GLY A 63 -5.26 -5.40 25.14
CA GLY A 63 -6.06 -4.93 26.25
C GLY A 63 -5.61 -5.49 27.60
N ARG A 64 -5.25 -6.79 27.66
CA ARG A 64 -4.72 -7.44 28.87
C ARG A 64 -3.37 -6.85 29.29
N ALA A 65 -2.55 -6.43 28.33
CA ALA A 65 -1.31 -5.71 28.58
C ALA A 65 -1.51 -4.23 28.97
N ARG A 66 -2.76 -3.75 29.03
CA ARG A 66 -3.14 -2.38 29.40
C ARG A 66 -2.50 -1.29 28.53
N VAL A 67 -2.24 -1.61 27.26
CA VAL A 67 -1.73 -0.63 26.30
C VAL A 67 -2.79 0.46 26.08
N PRO A 68 -2.49 1.75 26.33
CA PRO A 68 -3.40 2.85 26.06
C PRO A 68 -3.74 2.94 24.57
N ARG A 69 -5.04 3.10 24.27
CA ARG A 69 -5.54 3.21 22.89
C ARG A 69 -6.36 4.48 22.73
N TYR A 70 -6.05 5.26 21.71
CA TYR A 70 -6.74 6.50 21.36
C TYR A 70 -7.29 6.38 19.94
N THR A 71 -8.60 6.19 19.80
CA THR A 71 -9.26 6.04 18.50
C THR A 71 -9.80 7.36 17.96
N GLY A 72 -10.04 7.41 16.65
CA GLY A 72 -10.50 8.63 15.96
C GLY A 72 -9.54 9.81 16.14
N ALA A 73 -8.24 9.54 16.18
CA ALA A 73 -7.23 10.56 16.37
C ALA A 73 -7.05 11.41 15.10
N THR A 74 -6.96 12.72 15.28
CA THR A 74 -6.76 13.73 14.23
C THR A 74 -5.68 14.74 14.64
N GLY A 75 -5.22 15.55 13.68
CA GLY A 75 -4.22 16.59 13.93
C GLY A 75 -2.91 16.00 14.46
N ILE A 76 -2.52 14.85 13.93
CA ILE A 76 -1.35 14.11 14.39
C ILE A 76 -0.08 14.85 13.92
N ALA A 77 0.77 15.21 14.88
CA ALA A 77 2.07 15.81 14.64
C ALA A 77 3.14 15.06 15.43
N ILE A 78 4.25 14.73 14.76
CA ILE A 78 5.46 14.24 15.42
C ILE A 78 6.33 15.46 15.69
N GLU A 79 6.66 15.70 16.96
CA GLU A 79 7.51 16.79 17.41
C GLU A 79 8.98 16.38 17.45
N GLY A 80 9.84 17.37 17.27
CA GLY A 80 11.29 17.22 17.34
C GLY A 80 11.99 17.71 16.07
N THR A 81 13.26 18.05 16.18
CA THR A 81 14.05 18.60 15.07
C THR A 81 14.90 17.52 14.40
N CYS A 82 15.72 16.81 15.19
CA CYS A 82 16.64 15.78 14.69
C CYS A 82 16.10 14.36 14.92
N LYS A 83 15.26 14.17 15.93
CA LYS A 83 14.59 12.90 16.27
C LYS A 83 13.19 13.19 16.78
N ALA A 84 12.33 12.17 16.81
CA ALA A 84 11.04 12.28 17.48
C ALA A 84 11.26 12.52 18.99
N GLU A 85 10.51 13.45 19.57
CA GLU A 85 10.52 13.75 21.00
C GLU A 85 9.14 13.55 21.62
N ALA A 86 8.08 13.80 20.86
CA ALA A 86 6.71 13.53 21.26
C ALA A 86 5.80 13.34 20.05
N VAL A 87 4.59 12.82 20.30
CA VAL A 87 3.48 12.92 19.36
C VAL A 87 2.35 13.71 20.00
N THR A 88 1.88 14.72 19.27
CA THR A 88 0.71 15.51 19.62
C THR A 88 -0.44 15.15 18.70
N PHE A 89 -1.64 14.99 19.27
CA PHE A 89 -2.84 14.59 18.54
C PHE A 89 -4.10 14.99 19.32
N THR A 90 -5.23 15.04 18.62
CA THR A 90 -6.54 15.25 19.22
C THR A 90 -7.32 13.93 19.18
N SER A 91 -7.89 13.53 20.30
CA SER A 91 -8.83 12.38 20.36
C SER A 91 -9.96 12.70 21.34
N GLN A 92 -11.20 12.42 20.92
CA GLN A 92 -12.41 12.74 21.69
C GLN A 92 -12.47 14.23 22.12
N GLY A 93 -12.07 15.13 21.21
CA GLY A 93 -12.06 16.57 21.45
C GLY A 93 -10.95 17.08 22.40
N ARG A 94 -10.04 16.21 22.85
CA ARG A 94 -8.93 16.59 23.74
C ARG A 94 -7.60 16.45 23.02
N THR A 95 -6.84 17.54 23.01
CA THR A 95 -5.43 17.52 22.59
C THR A 95 -4.58 16.83 23.65
N ARG A 96 -3.70 15.95 23.21
CA ARG A 96 -2.78 15.18 24.04
C ARG A 96 -1.39 15.26 23.43
N ARG A 97 -0.38 15.26 24.30
CA ARG A 97 1.03 15.11 23.96
C ARG A 97 1.58 13.91 24.72
N ILE A 98 2.27 13.02 24.02
CA ILE A 98 2.92 11.84 24.61
C ILE A 98 4.38 11.84 24.19
N ASP A 99 5.27 11.91 25.16
CA ASP A 99 6.71 11.89 24.95
C ASP A 99 7.15 10.52 24.43
N CYS A 100 7.91 10.50 23.34
CA CYS A 100 8.45 9.28 22.77
C CYS A 100 9.60 9.57 21.80
N GLU A 101 10.57 8.67 21.76
CA GLU A 101 11.71 8.79 20.85
C GLU A 101 11.53 8.02 19.54
N THR A 102 10.51 7.15 19.47
CA THR A 102 10.28 6.29 18.30
C THR A 102 8.79 6.16 18.00
N VAL A 103 8.44 6.48 16.75
CA VAL A 103 7.07 6.44 16.23
C VAL A 103 7.03 5.47 15.05
N PHE A 104 6.21 4.43 15.16
CA PHE A 104 5.90 3.53 14.05
C PHE A 104 4.62 4.01 13.40
N LEU A 105 4.74 4.49 12.15
CA LEU A 105 3.63 4.99 11.34
C LEU A 105 3.10 3.88 10.42
N HIS A 106 1.78 3.74 10.38
CA HIS A 106 1.13 2.85 9.41
C HIS A 106 -0.16 3.46 8.88
N HIS A 107 -0.20 3.79 7.58
CA HIS A 107 -1.37 4.37 6.92
C HIS A 107 -1.85 3.49 5.76
N GLY A 108 -1.72 2.17 5.92
CA GLY A 108 -2.06 1.19 4.89
C GLY A 108 -0.84 0.67 4.12
N VAL A 109 -1.14 -0.20 3.16
CA VAL A 109 -0.19 -0.82 2.24
C VAL A 109 -0.73 -0.70 0.83
N VAL A 110 0.17 -0.59 -0.14
CA VAL A 110 -0.18 -0.44 -1.56
C VAL A 110 0.72 -1.35 -2.40
N PRO A 111 0.24 -1.85 -3.56
CA PRO A 111 1.05 -2.69 -4.41
C PRO A 111 2.30 -1.97 -4.90
N ASN A 112 3.43 -2.67 -4.94
CA ASN A 112 4.62 -2.14 -5.59
C ASN A 112 4.49 -2.30 -7.11
N THR A 113 3.98 -1.26 -7.77
CA THR A 113 3.69 -1.26 -9.21
C THR A 113 4.90 -0.97 -10.11
N GLN A 114 6.09 -0.76 -9.54
CA GLN A 114 7.26 -0.26 -10.29
C GLN A 114 7.71 -1.23 -11.40
N ALA A 115 7.80 -2.53 -11.10
CA ALA A 115 8.21 -3.54 -12.07
C ALA A 115 7.18 -3.68 -13.20
N ALA A 116 5.90 -3.84 -12.84
CA ALA A 116 4.80 -3.92 -13.80
C ALA A 116 4.75 -2.69 -14.73
N ARG A 117 4.89 -1.48 -14.17
CA ARG A 117 4.92 -0.24 -14.97
C ARG A 117 6.14 -0.15 -15.90
N ALA A 118 7.31 -0.62 -15.46
CA ALA A 118 8.50 -0.64 -16.31
C ALA A 118 8.37 -1.64 -17.48
N LEU A 119 7.62 -2.72 -17.27
CA LEU A 119 7.28 -3.73 -18.29
C LEU A 119 6.12 -3.30 -19.21
N GLY A 120 5.52 -2.13 -18.99
CA GLY A 120 4.42 -1.62 -19.81
C GLY A 120 3.04 -2.18 -19.45
N VAL A 121 2.91 -2.90 -18.35
CA VAL A 121 1.61 -3.43 -17.88
C VAL A 121 0.66 -2.29 -17.55
N SER A 122 -0.57 -2.37 -18.05
CA SER A 122 -1.62 -1.38 -17.76
C SER A 122 -1.99 -1.38 -16.28
N HIS A 123 -2.43 -0.23 -15.77
CA HIS A 123 -2.84 -0.09 -14.37
C HIS A 123 -4.16 0.66 -14.27
N SER A 124 -5.00 0.26 -13.33
CA SER A 124 -6.27 0.93 -12.99
C SER A 124 -6.25 1.46 -11.57
N TRP A 125 -7.07 2.47 -11.30
CA TRP A 125 -7.25 2.99 -9.95
C TRP A 125 -8.23 2.13 -9.16
N ASN A 126 -7.77 1.55 -8.05
CA ASN A 126 -8.62 0.86 -7.10
C ASN A 126 -9.07 1.86 -6.02
N ALA A 127 -10.31 2.35 -6.14
CA ALA A 127 -10.87 3.34 -5.21
C ALA A 127 -11.03 2.81 -3.78
N ALA A 128 -11.27 1.50 -3.60
CA ALA A 128 -11.43 0.90 -2.28
C ALA A 128 -10.11 0.86 -1.50
N GLN A 129 -8.99 0.63 -2.20
CA GLN A 129 -7.65 0.60 -1.59
C GLN A 129 -6.89 1.93 -1.73
N GLY A 130 -7.41 2.89 -2.50
CA GLY A 130 -6.78 4.19 -2.71
C GLY A 130 -5.42 4.10 -3.41
N CYS A 131 -5.27 3.17 -4.37
CA CYS A 131 -4.00 2.93 -5.03
C CYS A 131 -4.18 2.40 -6.46
N PHE A 132 -3.09 2.39 -7.23
CA PHE A 132 -3.07 1.74 -8.54
C PHE A 132 -2.78 0.24 -8.41
N VAL A 133 -3.51 -0.56 -9.16
CA VAL A 133 -3.30 -2.00 -9.32
C VAL A 133 -3.00 -2.31 -10.79
N PRO A 134 -2.14 -3.29 -11.10
CA PRO A 134 -1.97 -3.72 -12.48
C PRO A 134 -3.24 -4.39 -13.02
N ALA A 135 -3.48 -4.27 -14.31
CA ALA A 135 -4.55 -4.98 -14.99
C ALA A 135 -4.11 -6.44 -15.21
N VAL A 136 -4.79 -7.36 -14.52
CA VAL A 136 -4.59 -8.80 -14.66
C VAL A 136 -5.92 -9.53 -14.68
N ASP A 137 -5.93 -10.70 -15.30
CA ASP A 137 -7.08 -11.61 -15.30
C ASP A 137 -7.15 -12.48 -14.02
N ASP A 138 -8.11 -13.41 -13.98
CA ASP A 138 -8.33 -14.35 -12.86
C ASP A 138 -7.19 -15.35 -12.62
N TRP A 139 -6.25 -15.47 -13.57
CA TRP A 139 -5.03 -16.26 -13.45
C TRP A 139 -3.82 -15.42 -13.02
N GLY A 140 -3.96 -14.08 -13.05
CA GLY A 140 -2.86 -13.15 -12.83
C GLY A 140 -2.08 -12.82 -14.11
N HIS A 141 -2.58 -13.20 -15.28
CA HIS A 141 -1.97 -12.84 -16.56
C HIS A 141 -2.26 -11.37 -16.87
N SER A 142 -1.23 -10.60 -17.22
CA SER A 142 -1.37 -9.19 -17.56
C SER A 142 -1.73 -8.96 -19.03
N ASP A 143 -1.93 -7.70 -19.41
CA ASP A 143 -2.10 -7.31 -20.81
C ASP A 143 -0.82 -7.41 -21.65
N VAL A 144 0.33 -7.64 -21.00
CA VAL A 144 1.61 -7.91 -21.67
C VAL A 144 1.82 -9.43 -21.76
N PRO A 145 1.96 -10.00 -22.98
CA PRO A 145 2.12 -11.44 -23.17
C PRO A 145 3.28 -12.02 -22.36
N GLY A 146 3.04 -13.15 -21.70
CA GLY A 146 4.05 -13.87 -20.91
C GLY A 146 4.38 -13.22 -19.56
N ILE A 147 3.72 -12.11 -19.20
CA ILE A 147 3.91 -11.45 -17.91
C ILE A 147 2.74 -11.77 -16.99
N TYR A 148 3.07 -12.44 -15.88
CA TYR A 148 2.14 -12.77 -14.80
C TYR A 148 2.48 -11.96 -13.54
N ILE A 149 1.44 -11.50 -12.85
CA ILE A 149 1.57 -10.81 -11.57
C ILE A 149 0.69 -11.52 -10.55
N ALA A 150 1.32 -11.99 -9.48
CA ALA A 150 0.66 -12.65 -8.37
C ALA A 150 0.98 -11.96 -7.04
N GLY A 151 0.21 -12.29 -6.01
CA GLY A 151 0.39 -11.73 -4.69
C GLY A 151 -0.04 -10.28 -4.55
N ASP A 152 0.45 -9.65 -3.48
CA ASP A 152 0.11 -8.27 -3.16
C ASP A 152 0.64 -7.26 -4.20
N GLY A 153 1.45 -7.73 -5.18
CA GLY A 153 1.82 -6.96 -6.37
C GLY A 153 0.67 -6.74 -7.35
N ALA A 154 -0.33 -7.64 -7.37
CA ALA A 154 -1.54 -7.53 -8.19
C ALA A 154 -2.67 -6.74 -7.50
N GLY A 155 -2.50 -6.41 -6.22
CA GLY A 155 -3.53 -5.83 -5.36
C GLY A 155 -3.44 -6.42 -3.96
N ILE A 156 -3.73 -5.64 -2.92
CA ILE A 156 -3.50 -6.14 -1.57
C ILE A 156 -4.60 -7.15 -1.20
N GLY A 157 -4.20 -8.40 -0.98
CA GLY A 157 -5.06 -9.50 -0.57
C GLY A 157 -4.58 -10.20 0.72
N GLY A 158 -3.30 -10.07 1.06
CA GLY A 158 -2.67 -10.70 2.21
C GLY A 158 -1.95 -12.00 1.86
N ALA A 159 -1.13 -12.50 2.80
CA ALA A 159 -0.14 -13.54 2.54
C ALA A 159 -0.70 -14.84 1.92
N ARG A 160 -1.84 -15.35 2.41
CA ARG A 160 -2.42 -16.58 1.85
C ARG A 160 -3.08 -16.36 0.49
N ALA A 161 -3.73 -15.21 0.30
CA ALA A 161 -4.23 -14.82 -1.02
C ALA A 161 -3.08 -14.73 -2.02
N ALA A 162 -1.92 -14.25 -1.58
CA ALA A 162 -0.72 -14.21 -2.40
C ALA A 162 -0.19 -15.60 -2.76
N GLU A 163 -0.20 -16.54 -1.81
CA GLU A 163 0.13 -17.93 -2.10
C GLU A 163 -0.82 -18.56 -3.14
N PHE A 164 -2.14 -18.37 -2.99
CA PHE A 164 -3.11 -18.94 -3.92
C PHE A 164 -3.02 -18.34 -5.32
N THR A 165 -2.88 -17.01 -5.44
CA THR A 165 -2.70 -16.34 -6.74
C THR A 165 -1.40 -16.78 -7.42
N GLY A 166 -0.31 -16.97 -6.68
CA GLY A 166 0.93 -17.51 -7.24
C GLY A 166 0.76 -18.92 -7.80
N ARG A 167 0.03 -19.79 -7.08
CA ARG A 167 -0.28 -21.15 -7.57
C ARG A 167 -1.18 -21.14 -8.79
N LEU A 168 -2.17 -20.24 -8.84
CA LEU A 168 -3.05 -20.09 -10.01
C LEU A 168 -2.24 -19.66 -11.25
N ALA A 169 -1.38 -18.65 -11.12
CA ALA A 169 -0.51 -18.21 -12.20
C ALA A 169 0.35 -19.36 -12.75
N VAL A 170 0.99 -20.14 -11.87
CA VAL A 170 1.84 -21.26 -12.29
C VAL A 170 1.04 -22.37 -12.99
N LEU A 171 -0.20 -22.65 -12.55
CA LEU A 171 -1.05 -23.63 -13.24
C LEU A 171 -1.35 -23.17 -14.68
N LYS A 172 -1.63 -21.87 -14.86
CA LYS A 172 -1.88 -21.31 -16.18
C LYS A 172 -0.63 -21.35 -17.06
N ILE A 173 0.52 -20.95 -16.52
CA ILE A 173 1.81 -21.04 -17.22
C ILE A 173 2.13 -22.49 -17.62
N ALA A 174 1.87 -23.47 -16.75
CA ALA A 174 2.09 -24.88 -17.06
C ALA A 174 1.17 -25.39 -18.18
N GLU A 175 -0.05 -24.87 -18.27
CA GLU A 175 -0.97 -25.18 -19.36
C GLU A 175 -0.53 -24.53 -20.68
N GLU A 176 -0.17 -23.25 -20.67
CA GLU A 176 0.31 -22.53 -21.86
C GLU A 176 1.66 -23.04 -22.40
N THR A 177 2.43 -23.76 -21.59
CA THR A 177 3.71 -24.37 -21.97
C THR A 177 3.60 -25.87 -22.23
N ASP A 178 2.38 -26.38 -22.44
CA ASP A 178 2.07 -27.78 -22.75
C ASP A 178 2.57 -28.79 -21.68
N ARG A 179 2.83 -28.32 -20.45
CA ARG A 179 3.22 -29.16 -19.30
C ARG A 179 2.02 -29.71 -18.53
N LEU A 180 0.83 -29.16 -18.76
CA LEU A 180 -0.40 -29.54 -18.10
C LEU A 180 -1.58 -29.42 -19.06
N ALA A 181 -2.42 -30.45 -19.16
CA ALA A 181 -3.63 -30.37 -19.98
C ALA A 181 -4.67 -29.43 -19.36
N GLN A 182 -5.39 -28.65 -20.19
CA GLN A 182 -6.42 -27.71 -19.75
C GLN A 182 -7.44 -28.30 -18.74
N PRO A 183 -8.03 -29.50 -18.95
CA PRO A 183 -8.97 -30.08 -17.99
C PRO A 183 -8.34 -30.35 -16.61
N GLU A 184 -7.04 -30.68 -16.58
CA GLU A 184 -6.32 -30.89 -15.34
C GLU A 184 -5.96 -29.57 -14.65
N CYS A 185 -5.60 -28.54 -15.43
CA CYS A 185 -5.41 -27.17 -14.95
C CYS A 185 -6.65 -26.66 -14.21
N ASP A 186 -7.83 -26.75 -14.84
CA ASP A 186 -9.10 -26.30 -14.26
C ASP A 186 -9.45 -27.07 -12.97
N LYS A 187 -9.25 -28.39 -12.98
CA LYS A 187 -9.48 -29.24 -11.80
C LYS A 187 -8.60 -28.84 -10.62
N ARG A 188 -7.31 -28.52 -10.87
CA ARG A 188 -6.36 -28.07 -9.83
C ARG A 188 -6.63 -26.62 -9.39
N ALA A 189 -7.12 -25.77 -10.28
CA ALA A 189 -7.42 -24.37 -10.01
C ALA A 189 -8.68 -24.18 -9.16
N ALA A 190 -9.71 -25.02 -9.35
CA ALA A 190 -10.99 -24.91 -8.64
C ALA A 190 -10.87 -24.79 -7.10
N PRO A 191 -10.15 -25.67 -6.37
CA PRO A 191 -10.01 -25.53 -4.92
C PRO A 191 -9.21 -24.28 -4.52
N LEU A 192 -8.24 -23.86 -5.32
CA LEU A 192 -7.46 -22.64 -5.07
C LEU A 192 -8.33 -21.39 -5.21
N ARG A 193 -9.17 -21.30 -6.25
CA ARG A 193 -10.13 -20.21 -6.44
C ARG A 193 -11.12 -20.14 -5.28
N ALA A 194 -11.64 -21.29 -4.83
CA ALA A 194 -12.55 -21.33 -3.68
C ALA A 194 -11.87 -20.87 -2.37
N ALA A 195 -10.60 -21.25 -2.16
CA ALA A 195 -9.81 -20.81 -1.02
C ALA A 195 -9.49 -19.31 -1.08
N LEU A 196 -9.09 -18.80 -2.26
CA LEU A 196 -8.83 -17.39 -2.51
C LEU A 196 -10.07 -16.53 -2.29
N SER A 197 -11.23 -16.94 -2.80
CA SER A 197 -12.50 -16.24 -2.57
C SER A 197 -12.84 -16.13 -1.08
N ARG A 198 -12.63 -17.21 -0.32
CA ARG A 198 -12.86 -17.21 1.13
C ARG A 198 -11.88 -16.30 1.88
N GLU A 199 -10.62 -16.32 1.45
CA GLU A 199 -9.55 -15.51 2.00
C GLU A 199 -9.81 -14.00 1.81
N LEU A 200 -10.23 -13.61 0.61
CA LEU A 200 -10.55 -12.22 0.26
C LEU A 200 -11.92 -11.75 0.80
N ALA A 201 -12.77 -12.65 1.30
CA ALA A 201 -14.14 -12.31 1.70
C ALA A 201 -14.21 -11.25 2.81
N ALA A 202 -13.23 -11.21 3.72
CA ALA A 202 -13.15 -10.20 4.79
C ALA A 202 -12.54 -8.87 4.33
N ARG A 203 -11.95 -8.81 3.12
CA ARG A 203 -11.20 -7.64 2.66
C ARG A 203 -12.05 -6.36 2.55
N PRO A 204 -13.27 -6.38 1.97
CA PRO A 204 -14.10 -5.18 1.91
C PRO A 204 -14.45 -4.61 3.29
N PHE A 205 -14.64 -5.48 4.29
CA PHE A 205 -14.84 -5.03 5.67
C PHE A 205 -13.60 -4.32 6.21
N LEU A 206 -12.42 -4.89 6.01
CA LEU A 206 -11.16 -4.32 6.51
C LEU A 206 -10.85 -2.97 5.84
N ASP A 207 -10.99 -2.88 4.52
CA ASP A 207 -10.75 -1.63 3.77
C ASP A 207 -11.68 -0.50 4.23
N ALA A 208 -12.97 -0.80 4.45
CA ALA A 208 -13.94 0.18 4.90
C ALA A 208 -13.80 0.55 6.38
N ALA A 209 -13.45 -0.41 7.25
CA ALA A 209 -13.31 -0.22 8.70
C ALA A 209 -11.99 0.45 9.10
N TYR A 210 -10.95 0.30 8.28
CA TYR A 210 -9.61 0.83 8.53
C TYR A 210 -9.09 1.60 7.32
N PRO A 211 -9.77 2.68 6.89
CA PRO A 211 -9.28 3.48 5.79
C PRO A 211 -7.92 4.12 6.15
N PRO A 212 -7.07 4.42 5.14
CA PRO A 212 -5.89 5.24 5.35
C PRO A 212 -6.25 6.60 5.97
N CYS A 213 -5.34 7.17 6.74
CA CYS A 213 -5.56 8.47 7.37
C CYS A 213 -5.71 9.56 6.29
N ALA A 214 -6.82 10.29 6.30
CA ALA A 214 -7.09 11.35 5.32
C ALA A 214 -6.02 12.45 5.34
N GLU A 215 -5.55 12.86 6.52
CA GLU A 215 -4.47 13.85 6.67
C GLU A 215 -3.13 13.36 6.10
N ALA A 216 -2.89 12.04 6.06
CA ALA A 216 -1.71 11.48 5.42
C ALA A 216 -1.82 11.43 3.88
N LEU A 217 -3.06 11.36 3.36
CA LEU A 217 -3.33 11.41 1.92
C LEU A 217 -3.33 12.84 1.36
N ALA A 218 -3.82 13.80 2.16
CA ALA A 218 -3.86 15.23 1.85
C ALA A 218 -3.09 16.04 2.92
N PRO A 219 -1.76 15.92 2.96
CA PRO A 219 -0.95 16.58 3.99
C PRO A 219 -0.96 18.11 3.84
N LYS A 220 -0.73 18.80 4.96
CA LYS A 220 -0.56 20.26 5.02
C LYS A 220 0.64 20.70 4.18
N ASP A 221 0.60 21.94 3.67
CA ASP A 221 1.59 22.46 2.73
C ASP A 221 3.04 22.37 3.20
N SER A 222 3.29 22.55 4.50
CA SER A 222 4.62 22.46 5.11
C SER A 222 5.18 21.04 5.22
N THR A 223 4.39 20.01 4.90
CA THR A 223 4.79 18.60 5.07
C THR A 223 5.68 18.16 3.93
N THR A 224 6.89 17.67 4.23
CA THR A 224 7.76 17.02 3.25
C THR A 224 7.14 15.71 2.78
N ILE A 225 6.84 15.61 1.48
CA ILE A 225 6.28 14.39 0.87
C ILE A 225 7.33 13.59 0.11
N CYS A 226 8.37 14.24 -0.43
CA CYS A 226 9.48 13.58 -1.13
C CYS A 226 10.77 13.79 -0.34
N ARG A 227 11.11 12.84 0.53
CA ARG A 227 12.33 12.93 1.36
C ARG A 227 13.63 12.97 0.55
N CYS A 228 13.66 12.36 -0.64
CA CYS A 228 14.88 12.32 -1.43
C CYS A 228 15.22 13.65 -2.11
N GLU A 229 14.22 14.47 -2.41
CA GLU A 229 14.37 15.74 -3.13
C GLU A 229 13.83 16.91 -2.30
N GLU A 230 13.54 16.66 -1.02
CA GLU A 230 13.07 17.62 -0.02
C GLU A 230 11.82 18.43 -0.42
N VAL A 231 10.96 17.85 -1.25
CA VAL A 231 9.75 18.51 -1.76
C VAL A 231 8.61 18.46 -0.74
N ILE A 232 8.00 19.61 -0.46
CA ILE A 232 6.84 19.76 0.42
C ILE A 232 5.52 19.74 -0.36
N ALA A 233 4.42 19.37 0.33
CA ALA A 233 3.09 19.24 -0.28
C ALA A 233 2.62 20.53 -0.97
N GLY A 234 2.92 21.70 -0.37
CA GLY A 234 2.53 23.00 -0.93
C GLY A 234 3.15 23.26 -2.30
N GLN A 235 4.39 22.83 -2.53
CA GLN A 235 5.03 22.96 -3.84
C GLN A 235 4.29 22.18 -4.93
N ILE A 236 3.77 20.98 -4.62
CA ILE A 236 2.96 20.21 -5.58
C ILE A 236 1.68 20.95 -5.96
N ARG A 237 1.01 21.57 -4.98
CA ARG A 237 -0.18 22.39 -5.21
C ARG A 237 0.15 23.64 -6.05
N GLU A 238 1.29 24.28 -5.81
CA GLU A 238 1.75 25.39 -6.66
C GLU A 238 2.06 24.93 -8.09
N TYR A 239 2.69 23.76 -8.27
CA TYR A 239 2.93 23.20 -9.61
C TYR A 239 1.62 22.92 -10.35
N ALA A 240 0.58 22.44 -9.66
CA ALA A 240 -0.76 22.29 -10.24
C ALA A 240 -1.32 23.63 -10.74
N LYS A 241 -1.20 24.70 -9.96
CA LYS A 241 -1.61 26.07 -10.37
C LYS A 241 -0.85 26.57 -11.60
N LEU A 242 0.40 26.15 -11.79
CA LEU A 242 1.20 26.44 -12.98
C LEU A 242 0.81 25.59 -14.21
N GLY A 243 -0.19 24.71 -14.09
CA GLY A 243 -0.69 23.87 -15.18
C GLY A 243 -0.13 22.44 -15.19
N CYS A 244 0.56 21.99 -14.13
CA CYS A 244 0.99 20.59 -14.04
C CYS A 244 -0.21 19.67 -13.79
N LEU A 245 -0.52 18.83 -14.77
CA LEU A 245 -1.67 17.92 -14.70
C LEU A 245 -1.35 16.57 -14.04
N GLY A 246 -0.08 16.15 -14.06
CA GLY A 246 0.28 14.82 -13.56
C GLY A 246 1.75 14.67 -13.14
N PRO A 247 2.08 13.56 -12.46
CA PRO A 247 3.35 13.41 -11.75
C PRO A 247 4.60 13.56 -12.65
N ASN A 248 4.55 13.13 -13.91
CA ASN A 248 5.68 13.27 -14.85
C ASN A 248 6.00 14.74 -15.18
N GLN A 249 4.99 15.61 -15.26
CA GLN A 249 5.21 17.04 -15.47
C GLN A 249 5.76 17.66 -14.19
N THR A 250 5.15 17.36 -13.04
CA THR A 250 5.60 17.86 -11.73
C THR A 250 7.06 17.50 -11.44
N LYS A 251 7.49 16.30 -11.87
CA LYS A 251 8.90 15.87 -11.84
C LYS A 251 9.83 16.83 -12.60
N ALA A 252 9.42 17.40 -13.73
CA ALA A 252 10.23 18.36 -14.47
C ALA A 252 10.34 19.72 -13.75
N PHE A 253 9.29 20.15 -13.04
CA PHE A 253 9.27 21.42 -12.32
C PHE A 253 10.02 21.38 -10.98
N GLY A 254 9.76 20.35 -10.18
CA GLY A 254 10.21 20.31 -8.78
C GLY A 254 10.95 19.04 -8.38
N ARG A 255 11.22 18.15 -9.34
CA ARG A 255 11.93 16.88 -9.12
C ARG A 255 11.28 15.84 -8.19
N PRO A 256 10.00 15.92 -7.72
CA PRO A 256 9.45 14.86 -6.87
C PRO A 256 9.49 13.52 -7.63
N GLY A 257 9.97 12.48 -6.94
CA GLY A 257 10.13 11.14 -7.52
C GLY A 257 11.44 10.91 -8.28
N MET A 258 12.40 11.87 -8.29
CA MET A 258 13.71 11.71 -8.96
C MET A 258 14.79 11.04 -8.11
N GLY A 259 14.62 10.98 -6.79
CA GLY A 259 15.62 10.36 -5.92
C GLY A 259 15.73 8.83 -6.07
N PRO A 260 16.60 8.16 -5.31
CA PRO A 260 16.85 6.71 -5.41
C PRO A 260 15.61 5.84 -5.11
N CYS A 261 14.59 6.42 -4.48
CA CYS A 261 13.30 5.74 -4.30
C CYS A 261 12.45 5.66 -5.57
N GLN A 262 12.73 6.48 -6.60
CA GLN A 262 11.99 6.56 -7.87
C GLN A 262 10.47 6.68 -7.69
N GLY A 263 10.05 7.53 -6.75
CA GLY A 263 8.64 7.78 -6.47
C GLY A 263 7.93 6.73 -5.62
N ARG A 264 8.61 5.65 -5.17
CA ARG A 264 8.00 4.59 -4.34
C ARG A 264 7.28 5.10 -3.09
N TYR A 265 7.82 6.14 -2.45
CA TYR A 265 7.23 6.70 -1.23
C TYR A 265 6.30 7.89 -1.49
N CYS A 266 6.68 8.80 -2.39
CA CYS A 266 5.95 10.05 -2.60
C CYS A 266 4.89 9.97 -3.70
N GLY A 267 4.96 8.99 -4.62
CA GLY A 267 4.21 9.04 -5.87
C GLY A 267 2.70 9.03 -5.71
N LEU A 268 2.15 8.23 -4.79
CA LEU A 268 0.70 8.25 -4.55
C LEU A 268 0.25 9.56 -3.93
N THR A 269 1.03 10.14 -3.02
CA THR A 269 0.75 11.46 -2.45
C THR A 269 0.81 12.55 -3.52
N VAL A 270 1.79 12.51 -4.43
CA VAL A 270 1.87 13.46 -5.54
C VAL A 270 0.66 13.33 -6.46
N THR A 271 0.26 12.11 -6.84
CA THR A 271 -0.97 11.89 -7.60
C THR A 271 -2.19 12.43 -6.86
N ALA A 272 -2.35 12.14 -5.57
CA ALA A 272 -3.49 12.59 -4.78
C ALA A 272 -3.59 14.12 -4.70
N LEU A 273 -2.46 14.80 -4.44
CA LEU A 273 -2.39 16.26 -4.35
C LEU A 273 -2.68 16.95 -5.69
N LEU A 274 -2.17 16.42 -6.80
CA LEU A 274 -2.45 16.95 -8.14
C LEU A 274 -3.91 16.72 -8.54
N ALA A 275 -4.44 15.53 -8.25
CA ALA A 275 -5.84 15.20 -8.50
C ALA A 275 -6.78 16.16 -7.75
N GLU A 276 -6.52 16.37 -6.45
CA GLU A 276 -7.26 17.34 -5.63
C GLU A 276 -7.15 18.77 -6.19
N ALA A 277 -5.92 19.25 -6.44
CA ALA A 277 -5.68 20.63 -6.87
C ALA A 277 -6.24 20.95 -8.27
N ASN A 278 -6.28 19.96 -9.16
CA ASN A 278 -6.80 20.12 -10.52
C ASN A 278 -8.29 19.73 -10.67
N GLY A 279 -8.93 19.22 -9.61
CA GLY A 279 -10.30 18.70 -9.68
C GLY A 279 -10.45 17.47 -10.57
N GLN A 280 -9.42 16.63 -10.63
CA GLN A 280 -9.36 15.41 -11.45
C GLN A 280 -9.46 14.15 -10.61
N MET A 281 -9.82 13.03 -11.23
CA MET A 281 -9.70 11.74 -10.57
C MET A 281 -8.23 11.26 -10.55
N PRO A 282 -7.79 10.54 -9.50
CA PRO A 282 -6.44 9.95 -9.48
C PRO A 282 -6.13 9.08 -10.70
N ALA A 283 -7.14 8.40 -11.27
CA ALA A 283 -7.02 7.63 -12.50
C ALA A 283 -6.57 8.48 -13.70
N GLU A 284 -7.09 9.71 -13.82
CA GLU A 284 -6.80 10.65 -14.91
C GLU A 284 -5.45 11.34 -14.69
N THR A 285 -5.15 11.70 -13.45
CA THR A 285 -3.85 12.27 -13.05
C THR A 285 -2.69 11.28 -13.27
N GLY A 286 -2.97 9.98 -13.12
CA GLY A 286 -2.03 8.91 -13.39
C GLY A 286 -0.87 8.82 -12.39
N TYR A 287 0.22 8.19 -12.82
CA TYR A 287 1.41 7.94 -12.01
C TYR A 287 2.69 8.25 -12.80
N TYR A 288 3.84 8.20 -12.14
CA TYR A 288 5.14 8.32 -12.82
C TYR A 288 5.34 7.24 -13.87
N ARG A 289 6.00 7.61 -14.98
CA ARG A 289 6.57 6.66 -15.92
C ARG A 289 7.84 6.07 -15.30
N ILE A 290 7.82 4.77 -15.02
CA ILE A 290 8.92 4.05 -14.41
C ILE A 290 9.86 3.54 -15.50
N ARG A 291 11.18 3.65 -15.28
CA ARG A 291 12.22 3.22 -16.21
C ARG A 291 13.24 2.34 -15.49
N PRO A 292 13.87 1.37 -16.19
CA PRO A 292 15.04 0.68 -15.67
C PRO A 292 16.19 1.66 -15.37
N PRO A 293 17.05 1.35 -14.37
CA PRO A 293 16.94 0.22 -13.44
C PRO A 293 15.95 0.53 -12.29
N LEU A 294 15.20 -0.48 -11.82
CA LEU A 294 14.18 -0.31 -10.75
C LEU A 294 14.80 0.06 -9.38
N LYS A 295 16.05 -0.36 -9.18
CA LYS A 295 16.91 -0.05 -8.04
C LYS A 295 18.23 0.49 -8.57
N PRO A 296 18.88 1.41 -7.84
CA PRO A 296 20.23 1.82 -8.21
C PRO A 296 21.14 0.61 -8.31
N VAL A 297 21.90 0.56 -9.40
CA VAL A 297 23.01 -0.37 -9.63
C VAL A 297 24.26 0.47 -9.87
N THR A 298 25.40 -0.05 -9.47
CA THR A 298 26.68 0.61 -9.67
C THR A 298 27.10 0.51 -11.14
N LEU A 299 27.91 1.47 -11.60
CA LEU A 299 28.51 1.41 -12.93
C LEU A 299 29.43 0.20 -13.09
N GLY A 300 30.08 -0.24 -12.01
CA GLY A 300 30.93 -1.43 -12.01
C GLY A 300 30.12 -2.72 -12.23
N GLU A 301 28.96 -2.85 -11.59
CA GLU A 301 28.04 -3.99 -11.85
C GLU A 301 27.58 -4.01 -13.31
N LEU A 302 27.19 -2.86 -13.87
CA LEU A 302 26.78 -2.76 -15.27
C LEU A 302 27.93 -3.08 -16.24
N ALA A 303 29.15 -2.62 -15.95
CA ALA A 303 30.32 -2.89 -16.77
C ALA A 303 30.78 -4.36 -16.70
N ALA A 304 30.48 -5.05 -15.58
CA ALA A 304 30.78 -6.46 -15.38
C ALA A 304 29.70 -7.40 -15.96
N MET A 305 28.56 -6.87 -16.41
CA MET A 305 27.59 -7.68 -17.14
C MET A 305 28.21 -8.10 -18.47
N GLU A 306 28.28 -9.41 -18.71
CA GLU A 306 28.64 -9.91 -20.04
C GLU A 306 27.66 -9.31 -21.05
N PRO A 307 28.15 -8.74 -22.17
CA PRO A 307 27.25 -8.30 -23.22
C PRO A 307 26.43 -9.51 -23.63
N THR A 308 25.11 -9.44 -23.42
CA THR A 308 24.17 -10.40 -24.02
C THR A 308 24.46 -10.39 -25.51
N ALA A 309 24.93 -11.51 -26.04
CA ALA A 309 25.11 -11.68 -27.47
C ALA A 309 23.76 -11.41 -28.14
N HIS A 310 23.60 -10.19 -28.65
CA HIS A 310 22.53 -9.89 -29.58
C HIS A 310 22.96 -10.55 -30.89
N ASP A 311 22.38 -11.72 -31.19
CA ASP A 311 22.32 -12.15 -32.58
C ASP A 311 21.63 -11.02 -33.34
N ALA A 312 22.36 -10.39 -34.26
CA ALA A 312 21.89 -9.28 -35.09
C ALA A 312 20.89 -9.76 -36.17
N ALA A 313 20.06 -10.73 -35.84
CA ALA A 313 19.13 -11.41 -36.73
C ALA A 313 17.80 -11.71 -36.01
N GLU A 314 17.15 -10.69 -35.45
CA GLU A 314 15.69 -10.64 -35.19
C GLU A 314 15.18 -9.22 -35.38
#